data_AF-A0A8T7CNF4-F1
#
_entry.id   AF-A0A8T7CNF4-F1
#
_cell.length_a   1.000
_cell.length_b   1.000
_cell.length_c   1.000
_cell.angle_alpha   90.00
_cell.angle_beta   90.00
_cell.angle_gamma   90.00
#
_symmetry.space_group_name_H-M   'P 1'
#
loop_
_entity.id
_entity.type
_entity.pdbx_description
1 polymer ?
#
loop_
_entity_poly.entity_id
_entity_poly.type
_entity_poly.pdbx_seq_one_letter_code
_entity_poly.pdbx_strand_id
1 'polypeptide(L)'
;MIVMVPPNLGAKADELLNNKSYVLQACRSMLRPIVRMLLKSGVVHRVFINLSREVYIDVARKEFGLRGRPTSISRTALLTGLARKEVRRIMNIIDSDDTMEYEPGNQDRLSRVLSGWHQDKDYLTREGQPLAIPANGPTPSFADLKSRYGGDVPSVAILRELVSCGNVEKTDNLYRPVKRNYAPNPADPKHLLRAGSVMEDVGTTVMRNLYRKDDSEKWLERRASNQNIPVSLVPAFRKMLDTEGQAFLENIDDWLSQHEDSSDDEETVRVGLGMYIIKGPDEE
;
A
#
# COMPACT_ATOMS: atom_id res chain seq x y z
N MET A 1 -23.95 -15.67 11.69
CA MET A 1 -24.06 -16.45 10.45
C MET A 1 -22.67 -16.51 9.81
N ILE A 2 -21.98 -17.65 9.89
CA ILE A 2 -20.72 -17.88 9.16
C ILE A 2 -21.11 -17.92 7.69
N VAL A 3 -20.77 -16.88 6.92
CA VAL A 3 -21.13 -16.82 5.50
C VAL A 3 -20.12 -17.67 4.74
N MET A 4 -20.53 -18.85 4.29
CA MET A 4 -19.84 -19.60 3.24
C MET A 4 -20.21 -18.98 1.89
N VAL A 5 -19.21 -18.62 1.09
CA VAL A 5 -19.37 -18.12 -0.29
C VAL A 5 -20.05 -19.22 -1.14
N PRO A 6 -21.13 -18.93 -1.90
CA PRO A 6 -21.84 -19.93 -2.68
C PRO A 6 -21.06 -20.34 -3.94
N PRO A 7 -21.21 -21.59 -4.44
CA PRO A 7 -20.58 -22.04 -5.67
C PRO A 7 -21.50 -21.89 -6.90
N ASN A 8 -20.84 -21.64 -8.05
CA ASN A 8 -21.03 -22.25 -9.37
C ASN A 8 -21.76 -21.54 -10.55
N LEU A 9 -21.09 -21.68 -11.72
CA LEU A 9 -21.52 -21.93 -13.13
C LEU A 9 -22.26 -20.88 -14.00
N GLY A 10 -21.61 -20.45 -15.09
CA GLY A 10 -21.80 -20.86 -16.50
C GLY A 10 -22.47 -19.86 -17.48
N ALA A 11 -21.70 -19.11 -18.29
CA ALA A 11 -22.07 -18.40 -19.54
C ALA A 11 -20.85 -17.83 -20.34
N LYS A 12 -19.99 -18.71 -20.89
CA LYS A 12 -18.63 -18.52 -21.46
C LYS A 12 -18.18 -17.25 -22.26
N ALA A 13 -18.98 -16.25 -22.63
CA ALA A 13 -18.47 -15.02 -23.29
C ALA A 13 -18.90 -13.75 -22.57
N ASP A 14 -20.20 -13.60 -22.30
CA ASP A 14 -20.72 -12.56 -21.40
C ASP A 14 -20.26 -12.78 -19.96
N GLU A 15 -20.12 -14.03 -19.51
CA GLU A 15 -19.54 -14.39 -18.22
C GLU A 15 -18.03 -14.11 -18.17
N LEU A 16 -17.29 -14.21 -19.28
CA LEU A 16 -15.87 -13.83 -19.31
C LEU A 16 -15.70 -12.32 -19.21
N LEU A 17 -16.56 -11.54 -19.88
CA LEU A 17 -16.63 -10.09 -19.74
C LEU A 17 -17.09 -9.68 -18.33
N ASN A 18 -18.08 -10.38 -17.77
CA ASN A 18 -18.53 -10.19 -16.38
C ASN A 18 -17.42 -10.53 -15.39
N ASN A 19 -16.72 -11.65 -15.57
CA ASN A 19 -15.62 -12.08 -14.71
C ASN A 19 -14.47 -11.08 -14.71
N LYS A 20 -14.12 -10.51 -15.86
CA LYS A 20 -13.14 -9.40 -15.90
C LYS A 20 -13.61 -8.21 -15.08
N SER A 21 -14.89 -7.83 -15.19
CA SER A 21 -15.44 -6.70 -14.43
C SER A 21 -15.44 -6.96 -12.92
N TYR A 22 -15.78 -8.19 -12.48
CA TYR A 22 -15.75 -8.60 -11.08
C TYR A 22 -14.33 -8.69 -10.54
N VAL A 23 -13.38 -9.21 -11.32
CA VAL A 23 -11.96 -9.22 -10.96
C VAL A 23 -11.46 -7.78 -10.78
N LEU A 24 -11.78 -6.87 -11.70
CA LEU A 24 -11.41 -5.46 -11.57
C LEU A 24 -12.05 -4.81 -10.33
N GLN A 25 -13.31 -5.13 -10.03
CA GLN A 25 -13.99 -4.62 -8.82
C GLN A 25 -13.34 -5.15 -7.54
N ALA A 26 -13.04 -6.45 -7.48
CA ALA A 26 -12.32 -7.06 -6.36
C ALA A 26 -10.91 -6.47 -6.21
N CYS A 27 -10.17 -6.32 -7.32
CA CYS A 27 -8.86 -5.68 -7.33
C CYS A 27 -8.90 -4.24 -6.83
N ARG A 28 -9.93 -3.45 -7.16
CA ARG A 28 -10.09 -2.09 -6.59
C ARG A 28 -10.19 -2.12 -5.07
N SER A 29 -10.90 -3.09 -4.51
CA SER A 29 -11.01 -3.26 -3.06
C SER A 29 -9.67 -3.66 -2.43
N MET A 30 -8.94 -4.58 -3.06
CA MET A 30 -7.61 -5.02 -2.61
C MET A 30 -6.54 -3.93 -2.71
N LEU A 31 -6.59 -3.11 -3.76
CA LEU A 31 -5.64 -2.02 -3.99
C LEU A 31 -5.87 -0.82 -3.08
N ARG A 32 -7.09 -0.61 -2.57
CA ARG A 32 -7.41 0.56 -1.73
C ARG A 32 -6.50 0.69 -0.48
N PRO A 33 -6.30 -0.33 0.36
CA PRO A 33 -5.36 -0.23 1.50
C PRO A 33 -3.91 -0.06 1.05
N ILE A 34 -3.49 -0.71 -0.04
CA ILE A 34 -2.12 -0.59 -0.59
C ILE A 34 -1.86 0.83 -1.07
N VAL A 35 -2.73 1.39 -1.89
CA VAL A 35 -2.62 2.77 -2.40
C VAL A 35 -2.67 3.77 -1.24
N ARG A 36 -3.49 3.53 -0.22
CA ARG A 36 -3.52 4.38 0.99
C ARG A 36 -2.17 4.36 1.72
N MET A 37 -1.55 3.20 1.88
CA MET A 37 -0.21 3.07 2.46
C MET A 37 0.82 3.83 1.62
N LEU A 38 0.83 3.61 0.31
CA LEU A 38 1.75 4.28 -0.63
C LEU A 38 1.62 5.81 -0.54
N LEU A 39 0.39 6.35 -0.57
CA LEU A 39 0.16 7.79 -0.43
C LEU A 39 0.61 8.32 0.94
N LYS A 40 0.35 7.59 2.04
CA LYS A 40 0.81 7.98 3.38
C LYS A 40 2.34 7.94 3.51
N SER A 41 3.01 7.12 2.72
CA SER A 41 4.48 7.05 2.58
C SER A 41 5.01 7.96 1.47
N GLY A 42 4.16 8.80 0.86
CA GLY A 42 4.49 9.73 -0.22
C GLY A 42 4.91 9.07 -1.54
N VAL A 43 4.68 7.78 -1.70
CA VAL A 43 4.94 7.04 -2.94
C VAL A 43 3.93 7.48 -4.00
N VAL A 44 4.44 8.05 -5.09
CA VAL A 44 3.61 8.60 -6.16
C VAL A 44 3.14 7.53 -7.13
N HIS A 45 2.07 7.83 -7.87
CA HIS A 45 1.46 6.91 -8.85
C HIS A 45 2.46 6.33 -9.86
N ARG A 46 3.43 7.11 -10.34
CA ARG A 46 4.44 6.63 -11.31
C ARG A 46 5.34 5.54 -10.72
N VAL A 47 5.70 5.67 -9.44
CA VAL A 47 6.46 4.65 -8.70
C VAL A 47 5.63 3.38 -8.58
N PHE A 48 4.36 3.51 -8.20
CA PHE A 48 3.45 2.37 -8.14
C PHE A 48 3.27 1.68 -9.50
N ILE A 49 3.17 2.42 -10.61
CA ILE A 49 3.09 1.81 -11.93
C ILE A 49 4.32 0.94 -12.21
N ASN A 50 5.52 1.42 -11.89
CA ASN A 50 6.75 0.64 -12.11
C ASN A 50 6.77 -0.64 -11.27
N LEU A 51 6.48 -0.52 -9.97
CA LEU A 51 6.31 -1.67 -9.07
C LEU A 51 5.25 -2.65 -9.60
N SER A 52 4.11 -2.14 -10.07
CA SER A 52 3.04 -2.99 -10.57
C SER A 52 3.47 -3.78 -11.81
N ARG A 53 4.27 -3.21 -12.72
CA ARG A 53 4.80 -3.91 -13.90
C ARG A 53 5.75 -5.02 -13.51
N GLU A 54 6.60 -4.76 -12.52
CA GLU A 54 7.54 -5.74 -11.97
C GLU A 54 6.79 -6.94 -11.39
N VAL A 55 5.86 -6.70 -10.47
CA VAL A 55 5.02 -7.75 -9.88
C VAL A 55 4.23 -8.51 -10.95
N TYR A 56 3.68 -7.82 -11.96
CA TYR A 56 2.94 -8.47 -13.04
C TYR A 56 3.82 -9.39 -13.89
N ILE A 57 5.06 -8.96 -14.18
CA ILE A 57 6.04 -9.75 -14.94
C ILE A 57 6.53 -10.93 -14.11
N ASP A 58 6.82 -10.73 -12.82
CA ASP A 58 7.31 -11.76 -11.92
C ASP A 58 6.28 -12.89 -11.75
N VAL A 59 5.03 -12.53 -11.44
CA VAL A 59 3.91 -13.50 -11.36
C VAL A 59 3.70 -14.21 -12.69
N ALA A 60 3.66 -13.47 -13.81
CA ALA A 60 3.52 -14.09 -15.13
C ALA A 60 4.67 -15.06 -15.45
N ARG A 61 5.88 -14.77 -14.97
CA ARG A 61 7.08 -15.59 -15.19
C ARG A 61 7.08 -16.85 -14.35
N LYS A 62 6.79 -16.72 -13.05
CA LYS A 62 6.84 -17.81 -12.07
C LYS A 62 5.64 -18.75 -12.18
N GLU A 63 4.43 -18.22 -12.30
CA GLU A 63 3.19 -19.01 -12.18
C GLU A 63 2.64 -19.53 -13.52
N PHE A 64 2.93 -18.84 -14.63
CA PHE A 64 2.41 -19.21 -15.97
C PHE A 64 3.46 -19.89 -16.86
N GLY A 65 4.56 -20.32 -16.24
CA GLY A 65 5.60 -21.15 -16.83
C GLY A 65 5.08 -22.49 -17.34
N LEU A 66 5.83 -23.13 -18.23
CA LEU A 66 5.50 -24.47 -18.75
C LEU A 66 6.50 -25.48 -18.21
N ARG A 67 6.01 -26.59 -17.64
CA ARG A 67 6.83 -27.69 -17.11
C ARG A 67 7.87 -27.23 -16.08
N GLY A 68 7.46 -26.35 -15.16
CA GLY A 68 8.33 -25.80 -14.12
C GLY A 68 9.41 -24.83 -14.63
N ARG A 69 9.40 -24.47 -15.92
CA ARG A 69 10.32 -23.48 -16.48
C ARG A 69 9.66 -22.09 -16.52
N PRO A 70 10.38 -21.02 -16.14
CA PRO A 70 9.94 -19.65 -16.31
C PRO A 70 9.44 -19.35 -17.72
N THR A 71 8.44 -18.48 -17.88
CA THR A 71 7.99 -18.06 -19.21
C THR A 71 9.07 -17.28 -19.95
N SER A 72 9.17 -17.46 -21.28
CA SER A 72 10.03 -16.63 -22.12
C SER A 72 9.54 -15.19 -22.23
N ILE A 73 10.44 -14.24 -22.54
CA ILE A 73 10.11 -12.81 -22.77
C ILE A 73 8.90 -12.64 -23.70
N SER A 74 8.83 -13.40 -24.80
CA SER A 74 7.72 -13.32 -25.76
C SER A 74 6.39 -13.77 -25.16
N ARG A 75 6.39 -14.84 -24.35
CA ARG A 75 5.18 -15.33 -23.68
C ARG A 75 4.75 -14.38 -22.56
N THR A 76 5.68 -13.85 -21.78
CA THR A 76 5.39 -12.85 -20.76
C THR A 76 4.81 -11.57 -21.38
N ALA A 77 5.37 -11.07 -22.48
CA ALA A 77 4.82 -9.92 -23.19
C ALA A 77 3.39 -10.20 -23.70
N LEU A 78 3.12 -11.41 -24.19
CA LEU A 78 1.77 -11.82 -24.60
C LEU A 78 0.78 -11.85 -23.43
N LEU A 79 1.17 -12.42 -22.28
CA LEU A 79 0.31 -12.56 -21.09
C LEU A 79 0.04 -11.21 -20.41
N THR A 80 1.06 -10.36 -20.31
CA THR A 80 0.99 -9.08 -19.58
C THR A 80 0.49 -7.93 -20.45
N GLY A 81 0.55 -8.07 -21.78
CA GLY A 81 0.28 -6.98 -22.73
C GLY A 81 1.38 -5.92 -22.78
N LEU A 82 2.51 -6.12 -22.08
CA LEU A 82 3.64 -5.19 -22.08
C LEU A 82 4.54 -5.39 -23.30
N ALA A 83 5.22 -4.32 -23.72
CA ALA A 83 6.17 -4.37 -24.82
C ALA A 83 7.36 -5.30 -24.49
N ARG A 84 7.79 -6.13 -25.44
CA ARG A 84 8.93 -7.08 -25.24
C ARG A 84 10.20 -6.42 -24.74
N LYS A 85 10.50 -5.18 -25.20
CA LYS A 85 11.67 -4.41 -24.75
C LYS A 85 11.57 -4.07 -23.26
N GLU A 86 10.38 -3.71 -22.80
CA GLU A 86 10.13 -3.38 -21.39
C GLU A 86 10.17 -4.63 -20.52
N VAL A 87 9.55 -5.73 -20.95
CA VAL A 87 9.64 -7.02 -20.27
C VAL A 87 11.09 -7.46 -20.10
N ARG A 88 11.90 -7.39 -21.16
CA ARG A 88 13.33 -7.72 -21.09
C ARG A 88 14.07 -6.84 -20.09
N ARG A 89 13.82 -5.51 -20.11
CA ARG A 89 14.45 -4.57 -19.19
C ARG A 89 14.15 -4.92 -17.74
N ILE A 90 12.89 -5.15 -17.42
CA ILE A 90 12.45 -5.47 -16.05
C ILE A 90 12.96 -6.85 -15.63
N MET A 91 12.93 -7.86 -16.50
CA MET A 91 13.49 -9.18 -16.19
C MET A 91 14.97 -9.11 -15.81
N ASN A 92 15.76 -8.31 -16.54
CA ASN A 92 17.17 -8.14 -16.22
C ASN A 92 17.39 -7.51 -14.83
N ILE A 93 16.52 -6.58 -14.42
CA ILE A 93 16.58 -5.95 -13.10
C ILE A 93 16.22 -6.96 -12.00
N ILE A 94 15.15 -7.74 -12.21
CA ILE A 94 14.75 -8.80 -11.27
C ILE A 94 15.86 -9.84 -11.11
N ASP A 95 16.52 -10.22 -12.22
CA ASP A 95 17.59 -11.22 -12.21
C ASP A 95 18.90 -10.70 -11.59
N SER A 96 19.14 -9.38 -11.57
CA SER A 96 20.34 -8.78 -10.96
C SER A 96 20.18 -8.43 -9.48
N ASP A 97 18.99 -8.63 -8.90
CA ASP A 97 18.62 -8.17 -7.54
C ASP A 97 18.90 -6.66 -7.33
N ASP A 98 18.99 -5.90 -8.43
CA ASP A 98 19.18 -4.46 -8.40
C ASP A 98 17.87 -3.80 -7.97
N THR A 99 17.95 -2.92 -6.98
CA THR A 99 16.86 -2.01 -6.69
C THR A 99 16.71 -1.04 -7.86
N MET A 100 15.53 -0.97 -8.48
CA MET A 100 15.24 0.15 -9.37
C MET A 100 15.45 1.46 -8.61
N GLU A 101 16.35 2.31 -9.12
CA GLU A 101 16.37 3.71 -8.71
C GLU A 101 15.00 4.31 -9.03
N TYR A 102 14.23 4.58 -7.98
CA TYR A 102 12.97 5.29 -8.13
C TYR A 102 13.28 6.73 -8.51
N GLU A 103 13.04 7.09 -9.78
CA GLU A 103 13.14 8.48 -10.22
C GLU A 103 12.36 9.38 -9.24
N PRO A 104 12.98 10.46 -8.74
CA PRO A 104 12.36 11.24 -7.70
C PRO A 104 11.08 11.93 -8.23
N GLY A 105 9.96 11.60 -7.59
CA GLY A 105 8.61 11.96 -8.03
C GLY A 105 8.17 13.36 -7.56
N ASN A 106 6.85 13.60 -7.46
CA ASN A 106 6.30 14.85 -6.90
C ASN A 106 6.85 15.22 -5.50
N GLN A 107 7.44 14.27 -4.76
CA GLN A 107 8.20 14.54 -3.54
C GLN A 107 9.31 15.59 -3.77
N ASP A 108 9.97 15.59 -4.93
CA ASP A 108 10.94 16.63 -5.29
C ASP A 108 10.31 18.01 -5.40
N ARG A 109 9.01 18.10 -5.72
CA ARG A 109 8.34 19.41 -5.81
C ARG A 109 8.07 19.96 -4.42
N LEU A 110 7.57 19.13 -3.50
CA LEU A 110 7.34 19.52 -2.10
C LEU A 110 8.66 19.86 -1.41
N SER A 111 9.69 19.03 -1.61
CA SER A 111 11.04 19.27 -1.11
C SER A 111 11.66 20.54 -1.71
N ARG A 112 11.46 20.83 -3.01
CA ARG A 112 11.92 22.09 -3.62
C ARG A 112 11.19 23.31 -3.08
N VAL A 113 9.87 23.25 -2.90
CA VAL A 113 9.09 24.35 -2.30
C VAL A 113 9.56 24.62 -0.87
N LEU A 114 9.72 23.59 -0.04
CA LEU A 114 10.27 23.75 1.32
C LEU A 114 11.71 24.26 1.29
N SER A 115 12.54 23.77 0.38
CA SER A 115 13.93 24.23 0.24
C SER A 115 13.97 25.71 -0.16
N GLY A 116 13.16 26.13 -1.14
CA GLY A 116 12.99 27.53 -1.52
C GLY A 116 12.56 28.38 -0.33
N TRP A 117 11.59 27.92 0.47
CA TRP A 117 11.16 28.65 1.66
C TRP A 117 12.27 28.85 2.70
N HIS A 118 13.20 27.90 2.83
CA HIS A 118 14.30 27.96 3.79
C HIS A 118 15.59 28.59 3.24
N GLN A 119 15.62 28.97 1.97
CA GLN A 119 16.87 29.37 1.30
C GLN A 119 16.73 30.63 0.43
N ASP A 120 15.55 30.91 -0.13
CA ASP A 120 15.29 32.10 -0.93
C ASP A 120 15.21 33.32 -0.01
N LYS A 121 16.04 34.33 -0.28
CA LYS A 121 16.17 35.55 0.54
C LYS A 121 14.86 36.32 0.66
N ASP A 122 13.99 36.25 -0.35
CA ASP A 122 12.68 36.90 -0.32
C ASP A 122 11.73 36.25 0.73
N TYR A 123 12.06 35.04 1.18
CA TYR A 123 11.28 34.22 2.10
C TYR A 123 11.94 34.06 3.48
N LEU A 124 13.03 34.79 3.75
CA LEU A 124 13.77 34.73 5.00
C LEU A 124 13.67 36.04 5.79
N THR A 125 13.67 35.94 7.12
CA THR A 125 13.90 37.08 8.01
C THR A 125 15.37 37.54 7.92
N ARG A 126 15.68 38.68 8.54
CA ARG A 126 17.08 39.17 8.62
C ARG A 126 18.01 38.20 9.33
N GLU A 127 17.46 37.38 10.22
CA GLU A 127 18.14 36.34 11.00
C GLU A 127 18.23 35.00 10.24
N GLY A 128 17.79 34.96 8.97
CA GLY A 128 17.84 33.78 8.12
C GLY A 128 16.78 32.71 8.43
N GLN A 129 15.70 33.07 9.14
CA GLN A 129 14.61 32.15 9.45
C GLN A 129 13.48 32.26 8.43
N PRO A 130 12.76 31.17 8.09
CA PRO A 130 11.64 31.24 7.15
C PRO A 130 10.52 32.17 7.62
N LEU A 131 10.02 33.02 6.72
CA LEU A 131 8.89 33.92 6.96
C LEU A 131 7.58 33.13 7.05
N ALA A 132 6.67 33.61 7.91
CA ALA A 132 5.26 33.25 7.85
C ALA A 132 4.60 34.07 6.73
N ILE A 133 4.07 33.40 5.71
CA ILE A 133 3.57 34.05 4.48
C ILE A 133 2.08 33.75 4.25
N PRO A 134 1.31 34.66 3.62
CA PRO A 134 -0.07 34.40 3.26
C PRO A 134 -0.17 33.36 2.14
N ALA A 135 -1.31 32.68 2.03
CA ALA A 135 -1.55 31.71 0.96
C ALA A 135 -1.45 32.33 -0.45
N ASN A 136 -1.94 33.55 -0.61
CA ASN A 136 -2.03 34.28 -1.87
C ASN A 136 -1.54 35.73 -1.68
N GLY A 137 -1.18 36.38 -2.78
CA GLY A 137 -0.74 37.79 -2.79
C GLY A 137 0.59 38.00 -3.51
N PRO A 138 1.14 39.22 -3.48
CA PRO A 138 2.49 39.50 -3.99
C PRO A 138 3.55 38.77 -3.16
N THR A 139 4.78 38.72 -3.66
CA THR A 139 5.94 38.22 -2.89
C THR A 139 6.10 39.01 -1.58
N PRO A 140 6.30 38.35 -0.42
CA PRO A 140 6.31 36.89 -0.23
C PRO A 140 4.89 36.33 -0.01
N SER A 141 4.49 35.35 -0.83
CA SER A 141 3.26 34.57 -0.65
C SER A 141 3.47 33.12 -1.06
N PHE A 142 2.65 32.20 -0.55
CA PHE A 142 2.78 30.79 -0.91
C PHE A 142 2.50 30.55 -2.40
N ALA A 143 1.59 31.32 -3.00
CA ALA A 143 1.31 31.27 -4.43
C ALA A 143 2.55 31.63 -5.27
N ASP A 144 3.30 32.67 -4.89
CA ASP A 144 4.57 33.03 -5.54
C ASP A 144 5.64 31.98 -5.31
N LEU A 145 5.83 31.52 -4.07
CA LEU A 145 6.82 30.49 -3.73
C LEU A 145 6.61 29.20 -4.53
N LYS A 146 5.34 28.76 -4.61
CA LYS A 146 4.94 27.65 -5.47
C LYS A 146 5.27 27.95 -6.92
N SER A 147 5.00 29.15 -7.43
CA SER A 147 5.27 29.48 -8.83
C SER A 147 6.77 29.35 -9.15
N ARG A 148 7.64 29.71 -8.20
CA ARG A 148 9.09 29.59 -8.33
C ARG A 148 9.59 28.13 -8.24
N TYR A 149 9.03 27.32 -7.35
CA TYR A 149 9.62 26.01 -6.98
C TYR A 149 8.73 24.77 -7.16
N GLY A 150 7.40 24.94 -7.24
CA GLY A 150 6.39 23.88 -7.16
C GLY A 150 5.79 23.42 -8.49
N GLY A 151 6.09 24.08 -9.60
CA GLY A 151 5.60 23.73 -10.94
C GLY A 151 4.08 23.87 -11.09
N ASP A 152 3.45 22.98 -11.87
CA ASP A 152 2.06 23.13 -12.35
C ASP A 152 0.97 22.67 -11.37
N VAL A 153 1.32 22.12 -10.21
CA VAL A 153 0.33 21.63 -9.23
C VAL A 153 -0.35 22.82 -8.54
N PRO A 154 -1.67 22.91 -8.42
CA PRO A 154 -2.33 24.05 -7.76
C PRO A 154 -1.76 24.37 -6.37
N SER A 155 -1.53 25.65 -6.07
CA SER A 155 -0.91 26.09 -4.80
C SER A 155 -1.70 25.60 -3.58
N VAL A 156 -3.03 25.57 -3.67
CA VAL A 156 -3.90 25.05 -2.60
C VAL A 156 -3.63 23.57 -2.31
N ALA A 157 -3.35 22.75 -3.33
CA ALA A 157 -3.07 21.33 -3.15
C ALA A 157 -1.72 21.11 -2.46
N ILE A 158 -0.67 21.82 -2.88
CA ILE A 158 0.65 21.77 -2.24
C ILE A 158 0.58 22.24 -0.78
N LEU A 159 -0.10 23.36 -0.52
CA LEU A 159 -0.21 23.91 0.82
C LEU A 159 -0.97 22.98 1.76
N ARG A 160 -2.09 22.42 1.29
CA ARG A 160 -2.88 21.44 2.05
C ARG A 160 -2.05 20.21 2.39
N GLU A 161 -1.26 19.70 1.46
CA GLU A 161 -0.38 18.55 1.67
C GLU A 161 0.69 18.86 2.73
N LEU A 162 1.39 19.99 2.60
CA LEU A 162 2.42 20.39 3.56
C LEU A 162 1.86 20.60 4.98
N VAL A 163 0.64 21.11 5.09
CA VAL A 163 -0.07 21.19 6.39
C VAL A 163 -0.45 19.81 6.90
N SER A 164 -1.02 18.95 6.05
CA SER A 164 -1.43 17.60 6.42
C SER A 164 -0.28 16.71 6.88
N CYS A 165 0.93 16.93 6.36
CA CYS A 165 2.16 16.21 6.77
C CYS A 165 2.87 16.86 7.98
N GLY A 166 2.35 17.99 8.49
CA GLY A 166 2.97 18.74 9.59
C GLY A 166 4.32 19.34 9.19
N ASN A 167 4.51 19.63 7.89
CA ASN A 167 5.67 20.39 7.40
C ASN A 167 5.45 21.90 7.51
N VAL A 168 4.19 22.32 7.45
CA VAL A 168 3.75 23.72 7.53
C VAL A 168 2.65 23.83 8.58
N GLU A 169 2.74 24.83 9.44
CA GLU A 169 1.68 25.21 10.37
C GLU A 169 0.91 26.41 9.81
N LYS A 170 -0.39 26.44 10.07
CA LYS A 170 -1.24 27.59 9.79
C LYS A 170 -1.55 28.31 11.09
N THR A 171 -1.22 29.59 11.16
CA THR A 171 -1.57 30.49 12.27
C THR A 171 -2.34 31.66 11.67
N ASP A 172 -3.60 31.82 12.06
CA ASP A 172 -4.54 32.78 11.47
C ASP A 172 -4.64 32.64 9.93
N ASN A 173 -4.10 33.60 9.19
CA ASN A 173 -4.06 33.63 7.72
C ASN A 173 -2.65 33.45 7.15
N LEU A 174 -1.67 33.13 7.99
CA LEU A 174 -0.29 32.93 7.61
C LEU A 174 0.11 31.46 7.76
N TYR A 175 1.07 31.06 6.94
CA TYR A 175 1.63 29.72 6.90
C TYR A 175 3.10 29.80 7.19
N ARG A 176 3.61 28.95 8.07
CA ARG A 176 5.03 28.90 8.44
C ARG A 176 5.56 27.49 8.28
N PRO A 177 6.72 27.28 7.62
CA PRO A 177 7.32 25.96 7.56
C PRO A 177 7.96 25.64 8.90
N VAL A 178 7.66 24.45 9.43
CA VAL A 178 8.20 23.94 10.70
C VAL A 178 9.19 22.80 10.51
N LYS A 179 9.23 22.20 9.32
CA LYS A 179 10.21 21.18 8.94
C LYS A 179 10.89 21.58 7.64
N ARG A 180 12.22 21.44 7.60
CA ARG A 180 13.04 21.74 6.42
C ARG A 180 12.90 20.72 5.30
N ASN A 181 12.71 19.46 5.67
CA ASN A 181 12.62 18.34 4.73
C ASN A 181 11.19 17.81 4.69
N TYR A 182 10.67 17.57 3.48
CA TYR A 182 9.44 16.83 3.32
C TYR A 182 9.69 15.37 3.70
N ALA A 183 8.97 14.89 4.71
CA ALA A 183 8.96 13.50 5.11
C ALA A 183 7.49 13.11 5.27
N PRO A 184 6.91 12.38 4.31
CA PRO A 184 5.57 11.81 4.49
C PRO A 184 5.61 10.90 5.73
N ASN A 185 4.51 10.88 6.49
CA ASN A 185 4.36 10.25 7.81
C ASN A 185 5.40 9.14 8.11
N PRO A 186 6.29 9.31 9.11
CA PRO A 186 7.33 8.33 9.41
C PRO A 186 6.70 7.13 10.12
N ALA A 187 6.03 6.26 9.34
CA ALA A 187 5.74 4.92 9.82
C ALA A 187 7.09 4.20 10.02
N ASP A 188 7.24 3.56 11.18
CA ASP A 188 8.40 2.69 11.45
C ASP A 188 8.55 1.70 10.27
N PRO A 189 9.74 1.61 9.63
CA PRO A 189 10.01 0.63 8.57
C PRO A 189 9.57 -0.79 8.93
N LYS A 190 9.70 -1.20 10.20
CA LYS A 190 9.24 -2.52 10.68
C LYS A 190 7.71 -2.66 10.58
N HIS A 191 6.97 -1.60 10.89
CA HIS A 191 5.51 -1.60 10.76
C HIS A 191 5.07 -1.64 9.28
N LEU A 192 5.81 -0.99 8.38
CA LEU A 192 5.53 -1.05 6.94
C LEU A 192 5.77 -2.46 6.38
N LEU A 193 6.89 -3.09 6.74
CA LEU A 193 7.20 -4.46 6.35
C LEU A 193 6.17 -5.46 6.92
N ARG A 194 5.80 -5.30 8.19
CA ARG A 194 4.73 -6.10 8.81
C ARG A 194 3.40 -5.93 8.09
N ALA A 195 3.02 -4.71 7.72
CA ALA A 195 1.78 -4.46 6.98
C ALA A 195 1.77 -5.17 5.62
N GLY A 196 2.92 -5.19 4.92
CA GLY A 196 3.11 -5.97 3.70
C GLY A 196 2.88 -7.46 3.92
N SER A 197 3.56 -8.05 4.92
CA SER A 197 3.43 -9.48 5.27
C SER A 197 1.99 -9.86 5.62
N VAL A 198 1.26 -9.05 6.39
CA VAL A 198 -0.14 -9.33 6.73
C VAL A 198 -1.02 -9.37 5.47
N MET A 199 -0.82 -8.43 4.54
CA MET A 199 -1.56 -8.40 3.29
C MET A 199 -1.23 -9.60 2.39
N GLU A 200 0.03 -10.03 2.38
CA GLU A 200 0.50 -11.22 1.65
C GLU A 200 -0.12 -12.50 2.22
N ASP A 201 -0.12 -12.69 3.54
CA ASP A 201 -0.67 -13.87 4.21
C ASP A 201 -2.17 -14.04 3.93
N VAL A 202 -2.93 -12.95 4.09
CA VAL A 202 -4.37 -12.93 3.80
C VAL A 202 -4.61 -13.15 2.30
N GLY A 203 -3.83 -12.47 1.45
CA GLY A 203 -3.94 -12.61 -0.01
C GLY A 203 -3.68 -14.04 -0.48
N THR A 204 -2.64 -14.68 0.04
CA THR A 204 -2.27 -16.06 -0.28
C THR A 204 -3.40 -17.03 0.06
N THR A 205 -3.97 -16.89 1.27
CA THR A 205 -5.09 -17.74 1.72
C THR A 205 -6.32 -17.57 0.81
N VAL A 206 -6.72 -16.33 0.54
CA VAL A 206 -7.90 -16.02 -0.29
C VAL A 206 -7.70 -16.52 -1.72
N MET A 207 -6.53 -16.28 -2.31
CA MET A 207 -6.24 -16.66 -3.69
C MET A 207 -6.15 -18.18 -3.85
N ARG A 208 -5.53 -18.89 -2.91
CA ARG A 208 -5.52 -20.36 -2.89
C ARG A 208 -6.94 -20.90 -2.80
N ASN A 209 -7.76 -20.40 -1.88
CA ASN A 209 -9.14 -20.84 -1.72
C ASN A 209 -10.00 -20.55 -2.96
N LEU A 210 -9.75 -19.45 -3.67
CA LEU A 210 -10.48 -19.04 -4.87
C LEU A 210 -10.11 -19.87 -6.12
N TYR A 211 -8.82 -20.13 -6.33
CA TYR A 211 -8.31 -20.79 -7.54
C TYR A 211 -7.91 -22.26 -7.35
N ARG A 212 -8.35 -22.87 -6.25
CA ARG A 212 -8.12 -24.29 -5.96
C ARG A 212 -8.57 -25.15 -7.14
N LYS A 213 -7.68 -26.03 -7.62
CA LYS A 213 -7.93 -26.89 -8.80
C LYS A 213 -8.68 -28.19 -8.47
N ASP A 214 -8.54 -28.67 -7.23
CA ASP A 214 -9.03 -29.97 -6.80
C ASP A 214 -9.99 -29.82 -5.60
N ASP A 215 -10.62 -30.92 -5.17
CA ASP A 215 -11.51 -30.96 -3.99
C ASP A 215 -10.76 -30.96 -2.64
N SER A 216 -9.49 -30.55 -2.61
CA SER A 216 -8.69 -30.44 -1.38
C SER A 216 -9.34 -29.49 -0.38
N GLU A 217 -9.10 -29.69 0.93
CA GLU A 217 -9.73 -28.85 1.95
C GLU A 217 -9.38 -27.36 1.78
N LYS A 218 -10.35 -26.49 2.04
CA LYS A 218 -10.10 -25.03 2.06
C LYS A 218 -9.20 -24.72 3.25
N TRP A 219 -8.22 -23.85 3.06
CA TRP A 219 -7.55 -23.23 4.18
C TRP A 219 -8.54 -22.44 5.02
N LEU A 220 -8.25 -22.34 6.31
CA LEU A 220 -9.12 -21.68 7.27
C LEU A 220 -9.27 -20.19 6.92
N GLU A 221 -10.39 -19.88 6.28
CA GLU A 221 -10.82 -18.52 5.97
C GLU A 221 -12.23 -18.33 6.55
N ARG A 222 -12.32 -17.65 7.70
CA ARG A 222 -13.58 -17.46 8.44
C ARG A 222 -13.71 -16.02 8.87
N ARG A 223 -14.95 -15.53 8.88
CA ARG A 223 -15.30 -14.19 9.37
C ARG A 223 -16.67 -14.19 10.02
N ALA A 224 -16.81 -13.38 11.06
CA ALA A 224 -18.08 -13.01 11.66
C ALA A 224 -18.23 -11.49 11.60
N SER A 225 -19.34 -11.00 11.05
CA SER A 225 -19.62 -9.57 10.97
C SER A 225 -21.12 -9.31 11.04
N ASN A 226 -21.52 -8.22 11.69
CA ASN A 226 -22.89 -7.73 11.75
C ASN A 226 -22.87 -6.22 11.48
N GLN A 227 -23.75 -5.74 10.59
CA GLN A 227 -23.84 -4.33 10.20
C GLN A 227 -24.61 -3.48 11.21
N ASN A 228 -25.36 -4.12 12.12
CA ASN A 228 -26.33 -3.45 13.00
C ASN A 228 -25.89 -3.51 14.48
N ILE A 229 -24.64 -3.14 14.76
CA ILE A 229 -24.11 -3.07 16.13
C ILE A 229 -24.11 -1.60 16.59
N PRO A 230 -24.76 -1.25 17.71
CA PRO A 230 -24.68 0.09 18.29
C PRO A 230 -23.23 0.52 18.54
N VAL A 231 -22.88 1.76 18.16
CA VAL A 231 -21.53 2.32 18.36
C VAL A 231 -21.10 2.28 19.83
N SER A 232 -22.06 2.44 20.74
CA SER A 232 -21.84 2.35 22.20
C SER A 232 -21.32 0.99 22.68
N LEU A 233 -21.53 -0.09 21.90
CA LEU A 233 -21.05 -1.43 22.23
C LEU A 233 -19.67 -1.74 21.66
N VAL A 234 -19.10 -0.88 20.80
CA VAL A 234 -17.76 -1.09 20.22
C VAL A 234 -16.68 -1.23 21.30
N PRO A 235 -16.64 -0.42 22.39
CA PRO A 235 -15.66 -0.61 23.45
C PRO A 235 -15.80 -1.96 24.17
N ALA A 236 -17.04 -2.41 24.44
CA ALA A 236 -17.30 -3.70 25.07
C ALA A 236 -16.85 -4.86 24.17
N PHE A 237 -17.12 -4.78 22.87
CA PHE A 237 -16.67 -5.74 21.87
C PHE A 237 -15.13 -5.80 21.78
N ARG A 238 -14.44 -4.65 21.81
CA ARG A 238 -12.97 -4.60 21.84
C ARG A 238 -12.41 -5.29 23.08
N LYS A 239 -12.95 -4.99 24.27
CA LYS A 239 -12.51 -5.64 25.52
C LYS A 239 -12.66 -7.16 25.47
N MET A 240 -13.77 -7.66 24.91
CA MET A 240 -13.98 -9.09 24.70
C MET A 240 -12.94 -9.68 23.73
N LEU A 241 -12.71 -9.03 22.58
CA LEU A 241 -11.69 -9.46 21.61
C LEU A 241 -10.27 -9.44 22.19
N ASP A 242 -9.91 -8.43 22.97
CA ASP A 242 -8.60 -8.33 23.62
C ASP A 242 -8.38 -9.44 24.66
N THR A 243 -9.45 -10.02 25.22
CA THR A 243 -9.36 -11.12 26.17
C THR A 243 -9.36 -12.47 25.46
N GLU A 244 -10.41 -12.76 24.69
CA GLU A 244 -10.60 -14.06 24.04
C GLU A 244 -9.66 -14.25 22.84
N GLY A 245 -9.45 -13.20 22.05
CA GLY A 245 -8.55 -13.23 20.90
C GLY A 245 -7.08 -13.36 21.33
N GLN A 246 -6.68 -12.67 22.39
CA GLN A 246 -5.33 -12.79 22.95
C GLN A 246 -5.09 -14.21 23.46
N ALA A 247 -5.98 -14.75 24.30
CA ALA A 247 -5.84 -16.10 24.82
C ALA A 247 -5.78 -17.16 23.70
N PHE A 248 -6.54 -16.97 22.63
CA PHE A 248 -6.48 -17.87 21.49
C PHE A 248 -5.15 -17.75 20.72
N LEU A 249 -4.64 -16.53 20.49
CA LEU A 249 -3.33 -16.35 19.85
C LEU A 249 -2.19 -16.92 20.69
N GLU A 250 -2.23 -16.75 22.01
CA GLU A 250 -1.26 -17.35 22.95
C GLU A 250 -1.26 -18.88 22.85
N ASN A 251 -2.43 -19.52 22.80
CA ASN A 251 -2.50 -20.97 22.62
C ASN A 251 -1.89 -21.45 21.30
N ILE A 252 -2.06 -20.67 20.22
CA ILE A 252 -1.45 -20.99 18.91
C ILE A 252 0.05 -20.78 18.96
N ASP A 253 0.52 -19.68 19.56
CA ASP A 253 1.94 -19.36 19.71
C ASP A 253 2.68 -20.40 20.56
N ASP A 254 2.08 -20.83 21.68
CA ASP A 254 2.57 -21.92 22.51
C ASP A 254 2.69 -23.22 21.72
N TRP A 255 1.67 -23.55 20.92
CA TRP A 255 1.71 -24.74 20.07
C TRP A 255 2.81 -24.65 19.02
N LEU A 256 2.94 -23.51 18.33
CA LEU A 256 3.99 -23.30 17.32
C LEU A 256 5.38 -23.42 17.95
N SER A 257 5.60 -22.80 19.10
CA SER A 257 6.89 -22.82 19.81
C SER A 257 7.22 -24.22 20.35
N GLN A 258 6.23 -24.99 20.79
CA GLN A 258 6.44 -26.37 21.24
C GLN A 258 6.78 -27.36 20.11
N HIS A 259 6.45 -27.00 18.86
CA HIS A 259 6.62 -27.85 17.68
C HIS A 259 7.57 -27.23 16.67
N GLU A 260 8.36 -26.23 17.06
CA GLU A 260 9.41 -25.70 16.19
C GLU A 260 10.56 -26.71 16.09
N ASP A 261 11.08 -26.90 14.89
CA ASP A 261 12.32 -27.63 14.66
C ASP A 261 13.33 -26.70 14.00
N SER A 262 14.54 -26.68 14.55
CA SER A 262 15.68 -25.93 14.02
C SER A 262 16.81 -26.85 13.54
N SER A 263 16.58 -28.16 13.50
CA SER A 263 17.49 -29.15 12.94
C SER A 263 17.49 -29.10 11.41
N ASP A 264 18.56 -29.60 10.80
CA ASP A 264 18.63 -29.81 9.34
C ASP A 264 18.02 -31.16 8.91
N ASP A 265 17.42 -31.91 9.85
CA ASP A 265 16.97 -33.29 9.64
C ASP A 265 15.54 -33.37 9.07
N GLU A 266 14.71 -32.33 9.28
CA GLU A 266 13.34 -32.26 8.80
C GLU A 266 13.08 -30.98 7.97
N GLU A 267 12.29 -31.09 6.91
CA GLU A 267 11.88 -29.93 6.11
C GLU A 267 10.87 -29.09 6.90
N THR A 268 11.22 -27.84 7.18
CA THR A 268 10.34 -26.92 7.91
C THR A 268 9.58 -25.99 6.97
N VAL A 269 8.36 -25.61 7.38
CA VAL A 269 7.51 -24.67 6.66
C VAL A 269 6.95 -23.62 7.61
N ARG A 270 6.81 -22.38 7.12
CA ARG A 270 6.14 -21.33 7.89
C ARG A 270 4.64 -21.61 7.96
N VAL A 271 4.12 -21.82 9.16
CA VAL A 271 2.69 -21.91 9.47
C VAL A 271 2.32 -20.91 10.57
N GLY A 272 1.07 -20.45 10.55
CA GLY A 272 0.59 -19.50 11.56
C GLY A 272 -0.84 -19.04 11.29
N LEU A 273 -1.40 -18.30 12.24
CA LEU A 273 -2.73 -17.73 12.16
C LEU A 273 -2.69 -16.23 12.45
N GLY A 274 -3.32 -15.44 11.57
CA GLY A 274 -3.55 -14.01 11.79
C GLY A 274 -5.01 -13.74 12.17
N MET A 275 -5.23 -12.86 13.14
CA MET A 275 -6.55 -12.34 13.49
C MET A 275 -6.57 -10.82 13.30
N TYR A 276 -7.69 -10.30 12.81
CA TYR A 276 -7.88 -8.86 12.61
C TYR A 276 -9.33 -8.47 12.91
N ILE A 277 -9.50 -7.27 13.45
CA ILE A 277 -10.82 -6.70 13.68
C ILE A 277 -11.43 -6.23 12.36
N ILE A 278 -12.71 -6.53 12.14
CA ILE A 278 -13.51 -5.99 11.03
C ILE A 278 -14.30 -4.81 11.59
N LYS A 279 -14.07 -3.62 11.05
CA LYS A 279 -14.81 -2.40 11.38
C LYS A 279 -15.23 -1.69 10.10
N GLY A 280 -16.43 -1.11 10.10
CA GLY A 280 -16.86 -0.19 9.06
C GLY A 280 -16.00 1.08 9.02
N PRO A 281 -16.14 1.93 8.00
CA PRO A 281 -15.49 3.24 8.01
C PRO A 281 -15.89 3.99 9.29
N ASP A 282 -14.93 4.67 9.90
CA ASP A 282 -15.26 5.74 10.84
C ASP A 282 -16.05 6.79 10.04
N GLU A 283 -17.25 7.15 10.48
CA GLU A 283 -17.90 8.37 10.01
C GLU A 283 -17.01 9.53 10.47
N GLU A 284 -16.19 10.06 9.56
CA GLU A 284 -15.47 11.33 9.73
C GLU A 284 -16.45 12.51 9.73
#